data_AF-A0A8B6FBN3-F1
#
_entry.id   AF-A0A8B6FBN3-F1
#
_cell.length_a   1.000
_cell.length_b   1.000
_cell.length_c   1.000
_cell.angle_alpha   90.00
_cell.angle_beta   90.00
_cell.angle_gamma   90.00
#
_symmetry.space_group_name_H-M   'P 1'
#
loop_
_entity.id
_entity.type
_entity.pdbx_description
1 polymer ?
#
loop_
_entity_poly.entity_id
_entity_poly.type
_entity_poly.pdbx_seq_one_letter_code
_entity_poly.pdbx_strand_id
1 'polypeptide(L)'
;MFGCCGACCQQKILLTSYSIVVLIILGAQIAAVVLTFQYKDEWQGSVKSEMKTVIKDKYNGDNGTDIISMGINAAFMEFDCCGVDNYKDVELAPGWIRTYTIDNQQVTFKAPYFCCKNVGTETPVVDSGLFKSVNQTECATDPTPENSNFKMGCFNALEDIVMRYNAIYIGVGIALMLLEIFCVIFACFICCKGKEPQGKYV
;
A
#
# COMPACT_ATOMS: atom_id res chain seq x y z
N MET A 1 25.73 -0.14 11.34
CA MET A 1 26.97 0.45 11.92
C MET A 1 27.39 -0.21 13.24
N PHE A 2 26.50 -0.52 14.19
CA PHE A 2 26.89 -1.15 15.46
C PHE A 2 27.40 -2.62 15.35
N GLY A 3 26.85 -3.43 14.43
CA GLY A 3 27.28 -4.83 14.25
C GLY A 3 28.70 -4.99 13.70
N CYS A 4 29.11 -4.15 12.73
CA CYS A 4 30.44 -4.22 12.12
C CYS A 4 31.53 -3.72 13.08
N CYS A 5 31.32 -2.57 13.75
CA CYS A 5 32.28 -2.06 14.74
C CYS A 5 32.33 -2.91 16.02
N GLY A 6 31.22 -3.52 16.43
CA GLY A 6 31.16 -4.43 17.59
C GLY A 6 31.94 -5.72 17.37
N ALA A 7 31.89 -6.27 16.15
CA ALA A 7 32.68 -7.42 15.74
C ALA A 7 34.17 -7.08 15.58
N CYS A 8 34.50 -5.92 14.98
CA CYS A 8 35.90 -5.51 14.75
C CYS A 8 36.63 -5.06 16.02
N CYS A 9 35.94 -4.46 17.00
CA CYS A 9 36.58 -3.92 18.22
C CYS A 9 36.37 -4.78 19.48
N GLN A 10 35.78 -5.99 19.37
CA GLN A 10 35.48 -6.91 20.49
C GLN A 10 34.73 -6.26 21.68
N GLN A 11 33.95 -5.20 21.44
CA GLN A 11 33.21 -4.50 22.49
C GLN A 11 31.92 -5.27 22.84
N LYS A 12 31.99 -6.10 23.88
CA LYS A 12 30.90 -7.00 24.34
C LYS A 12 29.58 -6.28 24.59
N ILE A 13 29.62 -5.04 25.09
CA ILE A 13 28.42 -4.23 25.36
C ILE A 13 27.65 -3.93 24.07
N LEU A 14 28.37 -3.62 22.99
CA LEU A 14 27.78 -3.27 21.69
C LEU A 14 27.19 -4.48 20.96
N LEU A 15 27.82 -5.64 21.10
CA LEU A 15 27.31 -6.88 20.52
C LEU A 15 26.11 -7.44 21.29
N THR A 16 26.08 -7.23 22.61
CA THR A 16 24.95 -7.58 23.47
C THR A 16 23.74 -6.69 23.17
N SER A 17 23.92 -5.37 23.07
CA SER A 17 22.82 -4.46 22.73
C SER A 17 22.26 -4.74 21.32
N TYR A 18 23.13 -5.05 20.35
CA TYR A 18 22.70 -5.49 19.02
C TYR A 18 21.82 -6.75 19.08
N SER A 19 22.25 -7.77 19.83
CA SER A 19 21.49 -9.03 19.96
C SER A 19 20.12 -8.79 20.60
N ILE A 20 20.04 -7.93 21.63
CA ILE A 20 18.76 -7.58 22.27
C ILE A 20 17.82 -6.90 21.28
N VAL A 21 18.30 -5.93 20.50
CA VAL A 21 17.48 -5.25 19.50
C VAL A 21 16.95 -6.23 18.45
N VAL A 22 17.80 -7.14 17.95
CA VAL A 22 17.38 -8.15 16.97
C VAL A 22 16.33 -9.11 17.57
N LEU A 23 16.49 -9.52 18.83
CA LEU A 23 15.49 -10.37 19.51
C LEU A 23 14.14 -9.66 19.69
N ILE A 24 14.14 -8.35 19.96
CA ILE A 24 12.91 -7.55 20.04
C ILE A 24 12.22 -7.51 18.67
N ILE A 25 12.99 -7.33 17.57
CA ILE A 25 12.44 -7.34 16.22
C ILE A 25 11.83 -8.70 15.88
N LEU A 26 12.54 -9.80 16.20
CA LEU A 26 12.03 -11.16 15.98
C LEU A 26 10.73 -11.40 16.77
N GLY A 27 10.67 -10.96 18.02
CA GLY A 27 9.44 -11.02 18.84
C GLY A 27 8.29 -10.21 18.23
N ALA A 28 8.57 -9.02 17.71
CA ALA A 28 7.58 -8.18 17.04
C ALA A 28 7.05 -8.82 15.73
N GLN A 29 7.92 -9.49 14.95
CA GLN A 29 7.50 -10.23 13.75
C GLN A 29 6.53 -11.36 14.09
N ILE A 30 6.85 -12.16 15.11
CA ILE A 30 5.97 -13.25 15.56
C ILE A 30 4.63 -12.68 16.05
N ALA A 31 4.65 -11.61 16.84
CA ALA A 31 3.43 -10.96 17.32
C ALA A 31 2.58 -10.43 16.16
N ALA A 32 3.19 -9.79 15.16
CA ALA A 32 2.49 -9.28 13.98
C ALA A 32 1.79 -10.40 13.19
N VAL A 33 2.46 -11.54 13.02
CA VAL A 33 1.87 -12.72 12.36
C VAL A 33 0.65 -13.22 13.14
N VAL A 34 0.77 -13.40 14.46
CA VAL A 34 -0.35 -13.87 15.30
C VAL A 34 -1.53 -12.90 15.27
N LEU A 35 -1.27 -11.59 15.40
CA LEU A 35 -2.31 -10.56 15.39
C LEU A 35 -3.05 -10.52 14.05
N THR A 36 -2.33 -10.68 12.94
CA THR A 36 -2.93 -10.69 11.59
C THR A 36 -3.88 -11.87 11.41
N PHE A 37 -3.52 -13.06 11.92
CA PHE A 37 -4.40 -14.22 11.87
C PHE A 37 -5.62 -14.09 12.78
N GLN A 38 -5.46 -13.52 13.97
CA GLN A 38 -6.53 -13.45 14.96
C GLN A 38 -7.58 -12.38 14.65
N TYR A 39 -7.17 -11.25 14.08
CA TYR A 39 -8.03 -10.07 13.93
C TYR A 39 -8.29 -9.69 12.47
N LYS A 40 -8.07 -10.60 11.51
CA LYS A 40 -8.15 -10.31 10.07
C LYS A 40 -9.41 -9.51 9.72
N ASP A 41 -10.59 -9.98 10.13
CA ASP A 41 -11.87 -9.38 9.73
C ASP A 41 -12.05 -7.96 10.32
N GLU A 42 -11.63 -7.74 11.57
CA GLU A 42 -11.67 -6.42 12.21
C GLU A 42 -10.73 -5.43 11.53
N TRP A 43 -9.54 -5.89 11.14
CA TRP A 43 -8.58 -5.08 10.38
C TRP A 43 -9.14 -4.71 9.01
N GLN A 44 -9.72 -5.66 8.28
CA GLN A 44 -10.32 -5.39 6.97
C GLN A 44 -11.47 -4.39 7.07
N GLY A 45 -12.36 -4.55 8.06
CA GLY A 45 -13.46 -3.61 8.31
C GLY A 45 -12.98 -2.21 8.64
N SER A 46 -11.97 -2.09 9.51
CA SER A 46 -11.40 -0.80 9.91
C SER A 46 -10.73 -0.09 8.74
N VAL A 47 -9.90 -0.81 7.97
CA VAL A 47 -9.24 -0.24 6.79
C VAL A 47 -10.25 0.20 5.73
N LYS A 48 -11.27 -0.62 5.43
CA LYS A 48 -12.35 -0.23 4.52
C LYS A 48 -13.06 1.04 4.99
N SER A 49 -13.38 1.12 6.28
CA SER A 49 -14.04 2.30 6.86
C SER A 49 -13.20 3.57 6.69
N GLU A 50 -11.91 3.50 7.02
CA GLU A 50 -11.00 4.64 6.86
C GLU A 50 -10.85 5.05 5.40
N MET A 51 -10.71 4.10 4.47
CA MET A 51 -10.67 4.39 3.03
C MET A 51 -11.95 5.09 2.56
N LYS A 52 -13.13 4.64 3.01
CA LYS A 52 -14.40 5.28 2.67
C LYS A 52 -14.49 6.69 3.21
N THR A 53 -14.02 6.93 4.44
CA THR A 53 -13.95 8.26 5.04
C THR A 53 -13.03 9.17 4.24
N VAL A 54 -11.84 8.69 3.84
CA VAL A 54 -10.92 9.46 3.00
C VAL A 54 -11.56 9.83 1.67
N ILE A 55 -12.21 8.88 0.98
CA ILE A 55 -12.94 9.18 -0.25
C ILE A 55 -14.02 10.23 0.02
N LYS A 56 -14.88 9.99 1.00
CA LYS A 56 -16.00 10.88 1.32
C LYS A 56 -15.54 12.30 1.65
N ASP A 57 -14.47 12.46 2.42
CA ASP A 57 -14.10 13.77 2.98
C ASP A 57 -13.06 14.52 2.15
N LYS A 58 -12.30 13.83 1.30
CA LYS A 58 -11.13 14.39 0.60
C LYS A 58 -11.16 14.23 -0.91
N TYR A 59 -11.99 13.34 -1.46
CA TYR A 59 -12.02 13.13 -2.90
C TYR A 59 -12.78 14.25 -3.62
N ASN A 60 -12.09 14.94 -4.53
CA ASN A 60 -12.62 16.03 -5.34
C ASN A 60 -12.89 15.62 -6.80
N GLY A 61 -12.83 14.33 -7.10
CA GLY A 61 -13.18 13.80 -8.41
C GLY A 61 -12.10 13.87 -9.47
N ASP A 62 -12.53 13.83 -10.73
CA ASP A 62 -11.65 13.76 -11.90
C ASP A 62 -10.80 15.03 -12.10
N ASN A 63 -11.30 16.19 -11.65
CA ASN A 63 -10.58 17.47 -11.71
C ASN A 63 -9.85 17.82 -10.40
N GLY A 64 -9.82 16.91 -9.43
CA GLY A 64 -9.16 17.15 -8.14
C GLY A 64 -7.65 17.31 -8.32
N THR A 65 -7.13 18.50 -7.98
CA THR A 65 -5.69 18.78 -8.06
C THR A 65 -4.95 18.50 -6.75
N ASP A 66 -5.66 18.08 -5.72
CA ASP A 66 -5.06 17.67 -4.46
C ASP A 66 -4.43 16.27 -4.58
N ILE A 67 -3.39 16.03 -3.79
CA ILE A 67 -2.60 14.80 -3.82
C ILE A 67 -3.46 13.56 -3.53
N ILE A 68 -4.51 13.71 -2.73
CA ILE A 68 -5.40 12.58 -2.37
C ILE A 68 -6.26 12.18 -3.58
N SER A 69 -6.91 13.14 -4.23
CA SER A 69 -7.69 12.88 -5.44
C SER A 69 -6.84 12.31 -6.57
N MET A 70 -5.64 12.87 -6.80
CA MET A 70 -4.70 12.32 -7.79
C MET A 70 -4.28 10.89 -7.46
N GLY A 71 -3.95 10.61 -6.21
CA GLY A 71 -3.58 9.27 -5.76
C GLY A 71 -4.71 8.26 -5.89
N ILE A 72 -5.94 8.66 -5.56
CA ILE A 72 -7.15 7.83 -5.72
C ILE A 72 -7.43 7.55 -7.20
N ASN A 73 -7.36 8.58 -8.06
CA ASN A 73 -7.54 8.43 -9.51
C ASN A 73 -6.46 7.53 -10.13
N ALA A 74 -5.20 7.66 -9.69
CA ALA A 74 -4.13 6.77 -10.09
C ALA A 74 -4.37 5.33 -9.63
N ALA A 75 -4.86 5.13 -8.39
CA ALA A 75 -5.19 3.81 -7.88
C ALA A 75 -6.33 3.13 -8.67
N PHE A 76 -7.35 3.88 -9.10
CA PHE A 76 -8.44 3.36 -9.93
C PHE A 76 -7.93 2.78 -11.25
N MET A 77 -6.97 3.47 -11.88
CA MET A 77 -6.34 3.01 -13.12
C MET A 77 -5.37 1.85 -12.87
N GLU A 78 -4.45 1.99 -11.92
CA GLU A 78 -3.36 1.03 -11.69
C GLU A 78 -3.88 -0.33 -11.21
N PHE A 79 -4.96 -0.33 -10.42
CA PHE A 79 -5.51 -1.54 -9.82
C PHE A 79 -6.83 -2.00 -10.47
N ASP A 80 -7.21 -1.41 -11.61
CA ASP A 80 -8.43 -1.74 -12.34
C ASP A 80 -9.66 -1.82 -11.43
N CYS A 81 -9.90 -0.75 -10.66
CA CYS A 81 -10.92 -0.71 -9.62
C CYS A 81 -11.61 0.65 -9.53
N CYS A 82 -12.69 0.74 -8.75
CA CYS A 82 -13.44 1.97 -8.55
C CYS A 82 -14.09 2.01 -7.16
N GLY A 83 -13.78 3.04 -6.37
CA GLY A 83 -14.24 3.16 -4.98
C GLY A 83 -13.64 2.09 -4.05
N VAL A 84 -14.14 1.97 -2.83
CA VAL A 84 -13.59 1.03 -1.84
C VAL A 84 -14.15 -0.37 -2.07
N ASP A 85 -15.48 -0.48 -2.06
CA ASP A 85 -16.24 -1.68 -2.41
C ASP A 85 -16.78 -1.60 -3.84
N ASN A 86 -17.15 -0.41 -4.32
CA ASN A 86 -17.53 -0.12 -5.71
C ASN A 86 -17.68 1.40 -5.94
N TYR A 87 -18.01 1.79 -7.17
CA TYR A 87 -18.16 3.20 -7.58
C TYR A 87 -19.17 4.02 -6.74
N LYS A 88 -20.11 3.40 -6.00
CA LYS A 88 -21.03 4.17 -5.16
C LYS A 88 -20.34 4.86 -3.99
N ASP A 89 -19.17 4.37 -3.56
CA ASP A 89 -18.44 5.00 -2.46
C ASP A 89 -17.96 6.42 -2.83
N VAL A 90 -17.58 6.64 -4.10
CA VAL A 90 -17.18 7.98 -4.59
C VAL A 90 -18.37 8.89 -4.84
N GLU A 91 -19.57 8.36 -5.10
CA GLU A 91 -20.79 9.17 -5.22
C GLU A 91 -21.16 9.88 -3.91
N LEU A 92 -20.66 9.38 -2.76
CA LEU A 92 -20.88 9.98 -1.45
C LEU A 92 -19.93 11.15 -1.15
N ALA A 93 -18.90 11.36 -1.98
CA ALA A 93 -17.96 12.45 -1.82
C ALA A 93 -18.59 13.76 -2.32
N PRO A 94 -18.87 14.75 -1.43
CA PRO A 94 -19.48 16.01 -1.83
C PRO A 94 -18.52 16.90 -2.62
N GLY A 95 -17.20 16.64 -2.54
CA GLY A 95 -16.18 17.33 -3.31
C GLY A 95 -16.15 16.96 -4.78
N TRP A 96 -16.74 15.82 -5.17
CA TRP A 96 -16.76 15.38 -6.57
C TRP A 96 -17.87 16.06 -7.36
N ILE A 97 -17.48 16.98 -8.25
CA ILE A 97 -18.38 17.56 -9.25
C ILE A 97 -18.64 16.52 -10.33
N ARG A 98 -19.86 15.99 -10.40
CA ARG A 98 -20.21 14.91 -11.33
C ARG A 98 -20.71 15.37 -12.69
N THR A 99 -21.04 16.65 -12.81
CA THR A 99 -21.66 17.22 -14.01
C THR A 99 -20.68 18.12 -14.73
N TYR A 100 -20.42 17.79 -16.00
CA TYR A 100 -19.45 18.48 -16.85
C TYR A 100 -20.12 18.99 -18.12
N THR A 101 -19.61 20.08 -18.67
CA THR A 101 -20.00 20.57 -20.00
C THR A 101 -18.93 20.17 -21.00
N ILE A 102 -19.27 19.28 -21.93
CA ILE A 102 -18.38 18.73 -22.97
C ILE A 102 -19.10 18.89 -24.31
N ASP A 103 -18.45 19.45 -25.33
CA ASP A 103 -19.07 19.73 -26.64
C ASP A 103 -20.41 20.49 -26.55
N ASN A 104 -20.49 21.48 -25.66
CA ASN A 104 -21.71 22.24 -25.36
C ASN A 104 -22.88 21.39 -24.83
N GLN A 105 -22.64 20.14 -24.44
CA GLN A 105 -23.60 19.24 -23.81
C GLN A 105 -23.27 19.04 -22.33
N GLN A 106 -24.30 19.07 -21.49
CA GLN A 106 -24.15 18.75 -20.08
C GLN A 106 -24.25 17.23 -19.88
N VAL A 107 -23.21 16.62 -19.36
CA VAL A 107 -23.16 15.18 -19.04
C VAL A 107 -22.99 14.99 -17.54
N THR A 108 -23.58 13.92 -17.00
CA THR A 108 -23.44 13.57 -15.58
C THR A 108 -22.80 12.21 -15.44
N PHE A 109 -21.68 12.18 -14.74
CA PHE A 109 -20.90 10.98 -14.52
C PHE A 109 -21.51 10.13 -13.41
N LYS A 110 -21.72 8.85 -13.69
CA LYS A 110 -22.09 7.82 -12.73
C LYS A 110 -20.85 7.31 -11.98
N ALA A 111 -19.72 7.20 -12.65
CA ALA A 111 -18.42 6.85 -12.06
C ALA A 111 -17.34 7.84 -12.52
N PRO A 112 -16.25 8.03 -11.74
CA PRO A 112 -15.09 8.79 -12.20
C PRO A 112 -14.56 8.22 -13.51
N TYR A 113 -14.09 9.09 -14.39
CA TYR A 113 -13.48 8.70 -15.65
C TYR A 113 -12.26 7.81 -15.46
N PHE A 114 -11.52 8.01 -14.37
CA PHE A 114 -10.40 7.15 -13.99
C PHE A 114 -10.78 5.70 -13.66
N CYS A 115 -12.07 5.40 -13.47
CA CYS A 115 -12.57 4.04 -13.34
C CYS A 115 -12.83 3.35 -14.70
N CYS A 116 -12.70 4.07 -15.81
CA CYS A 116 -12.90 3.52 -17.14
C CYS A 116 -11.74 2.62 -17.57
N LYS A 117 -12.02 1.66 -18.44
CA LYS A 117 -11.01 0.82 -19.07
C LYS A 117 -10.42 1.53 -20.28
N ASN A 118 -9.16 1.22 -20.58
CA ASN A 118 -8.45 1.74 -21.77
C ASN A 118 -8.45 3.28 -21.85
N VAL A 119 -8.38 3.96 -20.70
CA VAL A 119 -8.08 5.39 -20.67
C VAL A 119 -6.72 5.56 -21.33
N GLY A 120 -6.66 6.29 -22.45
CA GLY A 120 -5.44 6.43 -23.25
C GLY A 120 -4.27 6.92 -22.41
N THR A 121 -3.07 6.41 -22.68
CA THR A 121 -1.80 6.81 -22.03
C THR A 121 -1.35 8.23 -22.38
N GLU A 122 -2.14 8.98 -23.16
CA GLU A 122 -2.03 10.43 -23.14
C GLU A 122 -2.46 10.84 -21.73
N THR A 123 -1.47 11.08 -20.86
CA THR A 123 -1.69 11.67 -19.55
C THR A 123 -2.80 12.71 -19.68
N PRO A 124 -3.81 12.75 -18.79
CA PRO A 124 -4.63 13.92 -18.64
C PRO A 124 -3.69 15.01 -18.14
N VAL A 125 -2.95 15.59 -19.07
CA VAL A 125 -2.16 16.78 -18.87
C VAL A 125 -3.20 17.77 -18.42
N VAL A 126 -2.93 18.37 -17.26
CA VAL A 126 -3.66 19.45 -16.62
C VAL A 126 -3.54 20.70 -17.50
N ASP A 127 -3.90 20.57 -18.77
CA ASP A 127 -3.89 21.63 -19.75
C ASP A 127 -5.14 21.46 -20.61
N SER A 128 -6.15 22.25 -20.24
CA SER A 128 -7.19 22.71 -21.16
C SER A 128 -8.11 21.63 -21.77
N GLY A 129 -8.82 20.88 -20.93
CA GLY A 129 -9.97 20.06 -21.33
C GLY A 129 -9.79 18.57 -21.05
N LEU A 130 -10.23 18.14 -19.85
CA LEU A 130 -10.12 16.74 -19.41
C LEU A 130 -10.85 15.75 -20.33
N PHE A 131 -11.83 16.24 -21.10
CA PHE A 131 -12.65 15.43 -21.99
C PHE A 131 -12.71 16.07 -23.37
N LYS A 132 -12.11 15.41 -24.38
CA LYS A 132 -12.05 15.93 -25.76
C LYS A 132 -13.35 15.69 -26.54
N SER A 133 -14.21 14.77 -26.10
CA SER A 133 -15.53 14.56 -26.69
C SER A 133 -16.48 13.77 -25.77
N VAL A 134 -17.79 13.94 -25.94
CA VAL A 134 -18.82 13.19 -25.19
C VAL A 134 -18.70 11.67 -25.38
N ASN A 135 -18.37 11.22 -26.59
CA ASN A 135 -18.19 9.80 -26.93
C ASN A 135 -17.04 9.15 -26.13
N GLN A 136 -15.99 9.91 -25.78
CA GLN A 136 -14.90 9.39 -24.96
C GLN A 136 -15.31 9.21 -23.49
N THR A 137 -16.37 9.87 -23.04
CA THR A 137 -16.86 9.82 -21.65
C THR A 137 -18.04 8.87 -21.42
N GLU A 138 -18.37 8.05 -22.42
CA GLU A 138 -19.48 7.09 -22.33
C GLU A 138 -19.30 6.12 -21.17
N CYS A 139 -18.08 5.64 -20.91
CA CYS A 139 -17.79 4.75 -19.78
C CYS A 139 -18.07 5.38 -18.40
N ALA A 140 -17.93 6.71 -18.26
CA ALA A 140 -18.17 7.41 -17.01
C ALA A 140 -19.66 7.75 -16.82
N THR A 141 -20.38 7.98 -17.92
CA THR A 141 -21.81 8.32 -17.93
C THR A 141 -22.73 7.09 -17.96
N ASP A 142 -22.31 6.02 -18.64
CA ASP A 142 -22.96 4.72 -18.68
C ASP A 142 -21.93 3.56 -18.52
N PRO A 143 -21.48 3.31 -17.27
CA PRO A 143 -20.51 2.28 -16.99
C PRO A 143 -21.10 0.88 -17.19
N THR A 144 -20.40 0.08 -17.98
CA THR A 144 -20.65 -1.35 -18.22
C THR A 144 -19.42 -2.15 -17.78
N PRO A 145 -19.57 -3.46 -17.48
CA PRO A 145 -18.42 -4.31 -17.16
C PRO A 145 -17.37 -4.37 -18.27
N GLU A 146 -17.76 -4.08 -19.50
CA GLU A 146 -16.89 -4.11 -20.68
C GLU A 146 -16.06 -2.81 -20.81
N ASN A 147 -16.63 -1.66 -20.43
CA ASN A 147 -15.98 -0.35 -20.61
C ASN A 147 -15.39 0.26 -19.33
N SER A 148 -15.66 -0.31 -18.14
CA SER A 148 -15.23 0.25 -16.86
C SER A 148 -15.05 -0.82 -15.78
N ASN A 149 -14.35 -0.44 -14.72
CA ASN A 149 -14.12 -1.26 -13.52
C ASN A 149 -15.08 -0.87 -12.37
N PHE A 150 -16.22 -0.24 -12.67
CA PHE A 150 -17.12 0.38 -11.69
C PHE A 150 -17.64 -0.56 -10.56
N LYS A 151 -17.70 -1.87 -10.82
CA LYS A 151 -18.14 -2.88 -9.84
C LYS A 151 -17.01 -3.43 -8.97
N MET A 152 -15.75 -3.28 -9.39
CA MET A 152 -14.59 -3.83 -8.69
C MET A 152 -14.10 -2.82 -7.66
N GLY A 153 -14.29 -3.09 -6.38
CA GLY A 153 -13.78 -2.24 -5.31
C GLY A 153 -12.27 -2.34 -5.15
N CYS A 154 -11.59 -1.22 -4.90
CA CYS A 154 -10.14 -1.18 -4.78
C CYS A 154 -9.60 -1.93 -3.55
N PHE A 155 -10.41 -2.08 -2.49
CA PHE A 155 -10.00 -2.93 -1.38
C PHE A 155 -9.87 -4.39 -1.82
N ASN A 156 -10.85 -4.88 -2.58
CA ASN A 156 -10.83 -6.26 -3.07
C ASN A 156 -9.72 -6.45 -4.11
N ALA A 157 -9.46 -5.45 -4.96
CA ALA A 157 -8.37 -5.50 -5.94
C ALA A 157 -6.99 -5.57 -5.25
N LEU A 158 -6.80 -4.80 -4.18
CA LEU A 158 -5.59 -4.88 -3.35
C LEU A 158 -5.48 -6.23 -2.64
N GLU A 159 -6.59 -6.77 -2.10
CA GLU A 159 -6.59 -8.11 -1.50
C GLU A 159 -6.20 -9.18 -2.53
N ASP A 160 -6.73 -9.12 -3.75
CA ASP A 160 -6.39 -10.04 -4.84
C ASP A 160 -4.91 -9.95 -5.22
N ILE A 161 -4.32 -8.75 -5.27
CA ILE A 161 -2.88 -8.57 -5.53
C ILE A 161 -2.05 -9.19 -4.41
N VAL A 162 -2.43 -8.94 -3.15
CA VAL A 162 -1.73 -9.53 -1.99
C VAL A 162 -1.84 -11.04 -2.01
N MET A 163 -3.01 -11.59 -2.32
CA MET A 163 -3.25 -13.03 -2.42
C MET A 163 -2.48 -13.65 -3.59
N ARG A 164 -2.36 -12.95 -4.72
CA ARG A 164 -1.59 -13.40 -5.88
C ARG A 164 -0.10 -13.56 -5.59
N TYR A 165 0.46 -12.68 -4.76
CA TYR A 165 1.88 -12.70 -4.39
C TYR A 165 2.13 -13.18 -2.96
N ASN A 166 1.13 -13.80 -2.32
CA ASN A 166 1.20 -14.20 -0.91
C ASN A 166 2.41 -15.11 -0.61
N ALA A 167 2.74 -16.04 -1.51
CA ALA A 167 3.87 -16.94 -1.36
C ALA A 167 5.21 -16.18 -1.33
N ILE A 168 5.32 -15.10 -2.11
CA ILE A 168 6.51 -14.23 -2.12
C ILE A 168 6.60 -13.48 -0.79
N TYR A 169 5.50 -12.85 -0.35
CA TYR A 169 5.48 -12.11 0.92
C TYR A 169 5.78 -13.01 2.13
N ILE A 170 5.18 -14.20 2.19
CA ILE A 170 5.46 -15.21 3.22
C ILE A 170 6.92 -15.65 3.16
N GLY A 171 7.45 -15.91 1.96
CA GLY A 171 8.85 -16.28 1.76
C GLY A 171 9.83 -15.22 2.25
N VAL A 172 9.58 -13.95 1.94
CA VAL A 172 10.39 -12.82 2.45
C VAL A 172 10.33 -12.76 3.97
N GLY A 173 9.15 -12.92 4.58
CA GLY A 173 9.00 -12.95 6.03
C GLY A 173 9.81 -14.07 6.69
N ILE A 174 9.75 -15.29 6.15
CA ILE A 174 10.53 -16.43 6.65
C ILE A 174 12.04 -16.18 6.49
N ALA A 175 12.47 -15.65 5.33
CA ALA A 175 13.87 -15.33 5.10
C ALA A 175 14.40 -14.28 6.10
N LEU A 176 13.60 -13.25 6.43
CA LEU A 176 13.93 -12.26 7.45
C LEU A 176 14.06 -12.89 8.83
N MET A 177 13.10 -13.73 9.25
CA MET A 177 13.18 -14.45 10.53
C MET A 177 14.44 -15.32 10.63
N LEU A 178 14.78 -16.05 9.57
CA LEU A 178 15.99 -16.89 9.55
C LEU A 178 17.27 -16.03 9.60
N LEU A 179 17.31 -14.91 8.87
CA LEU A 179 18.44 -13.99 8.88
C LEU A 179 18.70 -13.44 10.29
N GLU A 180 17.64 -13.05 11.01
CA GLU A 180 17.75 -12.56 12.39
C GLU A 180 18.28 -13.63 13.34
N ILE A 181 17.81 -14.88 13.21
CA ILE A 181 18.31 -16.02 13.98
C ILE A 181 19.81 -16.23 13.71
N PHE A 182 20.23 -16.20 12.44
CA PHE A 182 21.65 -16.29 12.10
C PHE A 182 22.46 -15.15 12.71
N CYS A 183 21.96 -13.90 12.64
CA CYS A 183 22.62 -12.75 13.25
C CYS A 183 22.84 -12.91 14.76
N VAL A 184 21.83 -13.41 15.49
CA VAL A 184 21.95 -13.68 16.93
C VAL A 184 22.95 -14.81 17.20
N ILE A 185 22.90 -15.91 16.44
CA ILE A 185 23.83 -17.04 16.59
C ILE A 185 25.28 -16.56 16.40
N PHE A 186 25.56 -15.79 15.34
CA PHE A 186 26.90 -15.25 15.10
C PHE A 186 27.34 -14.28 16.20
N ALA A 187 26.44 -13.42 16.67
CA ALA A 187 26.72 -12.51 17.79
C ALA A 187 27.06 -13.30 19.07
N CYS A 188 26.33 -14.36 19.38
CA CYS A 188 26.64 -15.26 20.50
C CYS A 188 28.00 -15.94 20.35
N PHE A 189 28.32 -16.47 19.16
CA PHE A 189 29.62 -17.09 18.89
C PHE A 189 30.78 -16.12 19.12
N ILE A 190 30.68 -14.89 18.61
CA ILE A 190 31.71 -13.85 18.78
C ILE A 190 31.82 -13.43 20.25
N CYS A 191 30.70 -13.24 20.97
CA CYS A 191 30.68 -12.97 22.40
C CYS A 191 31.36 -14.06 23.24
N CYS A 192 31.15 -15.33 22.89
CA CYS A 192 31.72 -16.48 23.58
C CYS A 192 33.23 -16.65 23.29
N LYS A 193 33.69 -16.43 22.05
CA LYS A 193 35.14 -16.50 21.73
C LYS A 193 35.95 -15.36 22.34
N GLY A 194 35.37 -14.17 22.51
CA GLY A 194 36.01 -13.06 23.23
C GLY A 194 36.21 -13.28 24.74
N LYS A 195 35.99 -14.50 25.26
CA LYS A 195 36.25 -14.87 26.66
C LYS A 195 37.62 -15.53 26.89
N GLU A 196 38.45 -15.78 25.86
CA GLU A 196 39.85 -16.13 26.12
C GLU A 196 40.57 -14.94 26.77
N PRO A 197 41.16 -15.11 27.98
CA PRO A 197 41.90 -14.04 28.62
C PRO A 197 43.14 -13.76 27.78
N GLN A 198 43.24 -12.56 27.19
CA GLN A 198 44.56 -12.06 26.80
C GLN A 198 45.40 -12.06 28.07
N GLY A 199 46.39 -12.95 28.07
CA GLY A 199 47.32 -13.14 29.16
C GLY A 199 47.90 -11.82 29.59
N LYS A 200 48.04 -11.68 30.91
CA LYS A 200 49.00 -10.80 31.53
C LYS A 200 50.31 -10.87 30.74
N TYR A 201 50.70 -9.79 30.09
CA TYR A 201 52.10 -9.50 29.87
C TYR A 201 52.37 -8.13 30.49
N VAL A 202 53.43 -8.17 31.31
CA VAL A 202 53.98 -7.19 32.24
C VAL A 202 54.17 -5.81 31.62
#